data_AF-A0A101CNL5-F1
#
_entry.id   AF-A0A101CNL5-F1
#
_cell.length_a   1.000
_cell.length_b   1.000
_cell.length_c   1.000
_cell.angle_alpha   90.00
_cell.angle_beta   90.00
_cell.angle_gamma   90.00
#
_symmetry.space_group_name_H-M   'P 1'
#
loop_
_entity.id
_entity.type
_entity.pdbx_description
1 polymer ?
#
loop_
_entity_poly.entity_id
_entity_poly.type
_entity_poly.pdbx_seq_one_letter_code
_entity_poly.pdbx_strand_id
1 'polypeptide(L)'
;MADNEIKKLHGRAELIEYFRNGRIPNETHFKSLIDSVIIQHDDGISKDEENGYSITSLGTSSKLITFYKNIDRLEPFFYVEKDLLDKPSLKFRSDTLQSEATEEEKTFYFHNDGSLGIGNKTKNSFKLDVNGFTASKGRTGTYSTKKEIPANGEWHDITPELDNCQAFEIVARAGIKHSGKFSILHATALSTFGKSQSKIRKTRAYYGSFWSVWNKLNLRWYGTTHNYRLQMRSNSNFGSGAMIYYTICKLWDDELFVPTNCYYPKKQDGFIDKQNQNKRT
;
A
#
# COMPACT_ATOMS: atom_id res chain seq x y z
N MET A 1 2.79 -37.10 -21.43
CA MET A 1 2.00 -37.73 -20.35
C MET A 1 3.02 -38.41 -19.45
N ALA A 2 3.44 -37.73 -18.38
CA ALA A 2 4.33 -38.34 -17.40
C ALA A 2 3.44 -39.00 -16.35
N ASP A 3 3.58 -40.31 -16.20
CA ASP A 3 2.97 -41.06 -15.10
C ASP A 3 3.43 -40.43 -13.78
N ASN A 4 2.51 -39.74 -13.11
CA ASN A 4 2.66 -39.40 -11.70
C ASN A 4 2.40 -40.70 -10.93
N GLU A 5 3.38 -41.60 -10.90
CA GLU A 5 3.42 -42.62 -9.85
C GLU A 5 3.40 -41.87 -8.53
N ILE A 6 2.29 -42.00 -7.79
CA ILE A 6 2.22 -41.51 -6.42
C ILE A 6 3.28 -42.31 -5.64
N LYS A 7 4.44 -41.69 -5.40
CA LYS A 7 5.53 -42.23 -4.60
C LYS A 7 4.92 -42.70 -3.28
N LYS A 8 4.82 -44.02 -3.07
CA LYS A 8 4.27 -44.59 -1.84
C LYS A 8 5.26 -44.30 -0.70
N LEU A 9 5.05 -43.20 -0.01
CA LEU A 9 5.87 -42.81 1.14
C LEU A 9 5.45 -43.63 2.35
N HIS A 10 6.42 -44.30 2.96
CA HIS A 10 6.21 -45.11 4.17
C HIS A 10 6.18 -44.21 5.41
N GLY A 11 5.29 -44.53 6.35
CA GLY A 11 5.20 -43.80 7.61
C GLY A 11 6.46 -44.01 8.46
N ARG A 12 6.79 -43.04 9.33
CA ARG A 12 8.00 -43.10 10.18
C ARG A 12 8.09 -44.40 11.01
N ALA A 13 6.96 -44.86 11.56
CA ALA A 13 6.91 -46.11 12.33
C ALA A 13 7.26 -47.34 11.47
N GLU A 14 6.75 -47.38 10.24
CA GLU A 14 7.03 -48.46 9.29
C GLU A 14 8.50 -48.45 8.85
N LEU A 15 9.06 -47.27 8.56
CA LEU A 15 10.48 -47.10 8.29
C LEU A 15 11.32 -47.59 9.47
N ILE A 16 10.97 -47.24 10.71
CA ILE A 16 11.70 -47.70 11.92
C ILE A 16 11.71 -49.24 12.03
N GLU A 17 10.63 -49.93 11.69
CA GLU A 17 10.58 -51.41 11.73
C GLU A 17 11.63 -52.06 10.81
N TYR A 18 11.88 -51.47 9.63
CA TYR A 18 12.87 -51.99 8.70
C TYR A 18 14.31 -51.94 9.24
N PHE A 19 14.60 -51.06 10.22
CA PHE A 19 15.94 -50.84 10.78
C PHE A 19 16.07 -51.26 12.26
N ARG A 20 15.15 -52.07 12.79
CA ARG A 20 15.27 -52.61 14.16
C ARG A 20 16.42 -53.60 14.31
N ASN A 21 16.94 -53.71 15.53
CA ASN A 21 18.00 -54.67 15.85
C ASN A 21 17.61 -56.10 15.45
N GLY A 22 18.50 -56.80 14.74
CA GLY A 22 18.27 -58.14 14.20
C GLY A 22 17.59 -58.20 12.83
N ARG A 23 17.15 -57.08 12.25
CA ARG A 23 16.70 -57.00 10.85
C ARG A 23 17.88 -56.62 9.95
N ILE A 24 17.91 -57.16 8.73
CA ILE A 24 18.87 -56.80 7.68
C ILE A 24 18.11 -55.98 6.62
N PRO A 25 18.27 -54.65 6.55
CA PRO A 25 17.65 -53.82 5.54
C PRO A 25 18.20 -54.16 4.14
N ASN A 26 17.36 -54.08 3.12
CA ASN A 26 17.76 -54.25 1.72
C ASN A 26 17.78 -52.89 0.99
N GLU A 27 18.20 -52.90 -0.27
CA GLU A 27 18.29 -51.71 -1.11
C GLU A 27 16.98 -50.91 -1.16
N THR A 28 15.84 -51.59 -1.26
CA THR A 28 14.52 -50.93 -1.30
C THR A 28 14.24 -50.18 0.00
N HIS A 29 14.59 -50.73 1.17
CA HIS A 29 14.43 -50.03 2.45
C HIS A 29 15.30 -48.78 2.54
N PHE A 30 16.54 -48.83 2.03
CA PHE A 30 17.42 -47.66 1.96
C PHE A 30 16.87 -46.60 0.99
N LYS A 31 16.37 -47.02 -0.18
CA LYS A 31 15.72 -46.11 -1.14
C LYS A 31 14.51 -45.41 -0.50
N SER A 32 13.65 -46.16 0.20
CA SER A 32 12.49 -45.59 0.91
C SER A 32 12.91 -44.59 2.01
N LEU A 33 14.02 -44.84 2.70
CA LEU A 33 14.56 -43.89 3.68
C LEU A 33 15.06 -42.61 3.01
N ILE A 34 15.88 -42.72 1.96
CA ILE A 34 16.42 -41.57 1.22
C ILE A 34 15.28 -40.73 0.64
N ASP A 35 14.30 -41.39 0.00
CA ASP A 35 13.11 -40.73 -0.57
C ASP A 35 12.21 -40.06 0.49
N SER A 36 12.40 -40.34 1.79
CA SER A 36 11.59 -39.80 2.88
C SER A 36 12.21 -38.57 3.59
N VAL A 37 13.45 -38.22 3.25
CA VAL A 37 14.20 -37.11 3.85
C VAL A 37 14.30 -35.96 2.84
N ILE A 38 14.27 -34.72 3.34
CA ILE A 38 14.51 -33.54 2.50
C ILE A 38 16.00 -33.45 2.16
N ILE A 39 16.32 -33.50 0.88
CA ILE A 39 17.66 -33.36 0.34
C ILE A 39 17.80 -31.95 -0.24
N GLN A 40 18.63 -31.11 0.37
CA GLN A 40 18.71 -29.68 0.02
C GLN A 40 19.02 -29.40 -1.46
N HIS A 41 19.88 -30.24 -2.07
CA HIS A 41 20.27 -30.09 -3.48
C HIS A 41 19.11 -30.41 -4.43
N ASP A 42 18.31 -31.42 -4.09
CA ASP A 42 17.32 -32.00 -5.00
C ASP A 42 15.93 -31.42 -4.80
N ASP A 43 15.57 -31.02 -3.57
CA ASP A 43 14.22 -30.62 -3.20
C ASP A 43 13.99 -29.10 -3.25
N GLY A 44 15.00 -28.32 -3.61
CA GLY A 44 14.89 -26.86 -3.75
C GLY A 44 14.63 -26.13 -2.42
N ILE A 45 14.93 -26.76 -1.28
CA ILE A 45 14.83 -26.17 0.06
C ILE A 45 16.22 -26.20 0.71
N SER A 46 16.77 -25.04 1.02
CA SER A 46 18.05 -24.92 1.74
C SER A 46 17.95 -23.91 2.88
N LYS A 47 18.91 -23.98 3.81
CA LYS A 47 19.05 -23.01 4.89
C LYS A 47 20.51 -22.60 5.04
N ASP A 48 20.77 -21.30 5.02
CA ASP A 48 22.09 -20.72 5.26
C ASP A 48 22.00 -19.47 6.15
N GLU A 49 23.16 -18.98 6.61
CA GLU A 49 23.24 -17.85 7.54
C GLU A 49 22.90 -16.50 6.90
N GLU A 50 23.10 -16.35 5.59
CA GLU A 50 22.90 -15.10 4.87
C GLU A 50 21.44 -14.92 4.43
N ASN A 51 20.84 -15.96 3.86
CA ASN A 51 19.53 -15.92 3.23
C ASN A 51 18.42 -16.53 4.09
N GLY A 52 18.75 -17.22 5.19
CA GLY A 52 17.78 -17.98 5.96
C GLY A 52 17.26 -19.18 5.16
N TYR A 53 15.94 -19.36 5.09
CA TYR A 53 15.33 -20.44 4.29
C TYR A 53 15.13 -20.01 2.84
N SER A 54 15.76 -20.73 1.92
CA SER A 54 15.55 -20.58 0.48
C SER A 54 14.59 -21.64 -0.02
N ILE A 55 13.57 -21.24 -0.79
CA ILE A 55 12.57 -22.15 -1.38
C ILE A 55 12.50 -21.89 -2.88
N THR A 56 12.70 -22.94 -3.66
CA THR A 56 12.59 -22.93 -5.12
C THR A 56 11.62 -24.00 -5.56
N SER A 57 10.69 -23.65 -6.45
CA SER A 57 9.79 -24.62 -7.07
C SER A 57 10.58 -25.57 -7.98
N LEU A 58 10.31 -26.86 -7.90
CA LEU A 58 10.88 -27.85 -8.82
C LEU A 58 10.17 -27.81 -10.18
N GLY A 59 10.93 -27.95 -11.27
CA GLY A 59 10.42 -27.96 -12.64
C GLY A 59 9.70 -26.67 -13.04
N THR A 60 8.51 -26.80 -13.61
CA THR A 60 7.69 -25.69 -14.14
C THR A 60 6.59 -25.21 -13.18
N SER A 61 6.52 -25.77 -11.97
CA SER A 61 5.47 -25.42 -11.00
C SER A 61 5.60 -23.97 -10.53
N SER A 62 4.47 -23.27 -10.39
CA SER A 62 4.38 -21.98 -9.69
C SER A 62 4.35 -22.14 -8.17
N LYS A 63 3.94 -23.30 -7.67
CA LYS A 63 3.71 -23.54 -6.24
C LYS A 63 5.04 -23.70 -5.49
N LEU A 64 5.18 -22.93 -4.43
CA LEU A 64 6.30 -22.99 -3.50
C LEU A 64 5.91 -23.73 -2.22
N ILE A 65 4.73 -23.43 -1.67
CA ILE A 65 4.20 -24.05 -0.45
C ILE A 65 2.72 -24.37 -0.65
N THR A 66 2.30 -25.55 -0.23
CA THR A 66 0.89 -25.96 -0.21
C THR A 66 0.51 -26.37 1.20
N PHE A 67 -0.60 -25.82 1.71
CA PHE A 67 -1.15 -26.14 3.01
C PHE A 67 -2.36 -27.05 2.87
N TYR A 68 -2.36 -28.17 3.59
CA TYR A 68 -3.41 -29.18 3.59
C TYR A 68 -4.22 -29.12 4.88
N LYS A 69 -5.52 -29.44 4.82
CA LYS A 69 -6.39 -29.37 6.00
C LYS A 69 -6.01 -30.39 7.07
N ASN A 70 -5.63 -31.60 6.65
CA ASN A 70 -5.24 -32.70 7.52
C ASN A 70 -4.14 -33.51 6.84
N ILE A 71 -3.35 -34.24 7.64
CA ILE A 71 -2.29 -35.12 7.11
C ILE A 71 -2.87 -36.30 6.30
N ASP A 72 -4.05 -36.79 6.68
CA ASP A 72 -4.72 -37.93 6.05
C ASP A 72 -5.57 -37.54 4.82
N ARG A 73 -5.83 -36.24 4.63
CA ARG A 73 -6.61 -35.72 3.51
C ARG A 73 -5.75 -34.77 2.70
N LEU A 74 -5.36 -35.23 1.50
CA LEU A 74 -4.64 -34.45 0.49
C LEU A 74 -5.54 -33.38 -0.18
N GLU A 75 -6.40 -32.74 0.61
CA GLU A 75 -7.20 -31.57 0.23
C GLU A 75 -6.41 -30.30 0.61
N PRO A 76 -5.75 -29.63 -0.35
CA PRO A 76 -5.15 -28.34 -0.09
C PRO A 76 -6.24 -27.30 0.23
N PHE A 77 -5.95 -26.38 1.13
CA PHE A 77 -6.83 -25.23 1.39
C PHE A 77 -6.15 -23.89 1.12
N PHE A 78 -4.82 -23.88 0.96
CA PHE A 78 -4.07 -22.66 0.72
C PHE A 78 -2.75 -22.92 -0.02
N TYR A 79 -2.34 -21.96 -0.85
CA TYR A 79 -1.11 -22.02 -1.62
C TYR A 79 -0.28 -20.74 -1.50
N VAL A 80 1.04 -20.90 -1.54
CA VAL A 80 2.00 -19.84 -1.79
C VAL A 80 2.66 -20.12 -3.13
N GLU A 81 2.55 -19.20 -4.07
CA GLU A 81 2.97 -19.40 -5.45
C GLU A 81 3.78 -18.20 -5.95
N LYS A 82 4.79 -18.45 -6.79
CA LYS A 82 5.45 -17.39 -7.55
C LYS A 82 4.64 -17.09 -8.81
N ASP A 83 4.55 -15.82 -9.15
CA ASP A 83 4.08 -15.36 -10.45
C ASP A 83 5.13 -14.45 -11.07
N LEU A 84 5.63 -14.84 -12.23
CA LEU A 84 6.68 -14.12 -12.94
C LEU A 84 6.15 -13.37 -14.17
N LEU A 85 4.83 -13.42 -14.42
CA LEU A 85 4.20 -12.80 -15.58
C LEU A 85 3.77 -11.35 -15.30
N ASP A 86 3.98 -10.48 -16.29
CA ASP A 86 3.68 -9.04 -16.33
C ASP A 86 4.32 -8.21 -15.21
N LYS A 87 3.83 -8.42 -13.98
CA LYS A 87 4.28 -7.80 -12.74
C LYS A 87 4.59 -8.93 -11.75
N PRO A 88 5.89 -9.25 -11.57
CA PRO A 88 6.29 -10.35 -10.69
C PRO A 88 5.76 -10.16 -9.26
N SER A 89 5.17 -11.23 -8.73
CA SER A 89 4.54 -11.23 -7.40
C SER A 89 4.62 -12.58 -6.72
N LEU A 90 4.57 -12.54 -5.39
CA LEU A 90 4.28 -13.70 -4.54
C LEU A 90 2.76 -13.75 -4.30
N LYS A 91 2.13 -14.84 -4.70
CA LYS A 91 0.69 -15.07 -4.58
C LYS A 91 0.38 -15.91 -3.36
N PHE A 92 -0.65 -15.51 -2.63
CA PHE A 92 -1.27 -16.29 -1.58
C PHE A 92 -2.69 -16.58 -2.02
N ARG A 93 -3.03 -17.86 -2.24
CA ARG A 93 -4.31 -18.25 -2.84
C ARG A 93 -5.05 -19.22 -1.95
N SER A 94 -6.31 -18.92 -1.68
CA SER A 94 -7.22 -19.82 -0.98
C SER A 94 -7.88 -20.80 -1.96
N ASP A 95 -7.98 -22.07 -1.57
CA ASP A 95 -8.60 -23.15 -2.38
C ASP A 95 -9.90 -23.69 -1.74
N THR A 96 -10.72 -22.78 -1.23
CA THR A 96 -12.01 -23.17 -0.67
C THR A 96 -12.94 -23.61 -1.80
N LEU A 97 -13.16 -24.94 -1.89
CA LEU A 97 -13.99 -25.67 -2.86
C LEU A 97 -15.47 -25.22 -2.95
N GLN A 98 -15.92 -24.24 -2.17
CA GLN A 98 -17.32 -23.81 -2.06
C GLN A 98 -17.47 -22.28 -2.20
N SER A 99 -16.80 -21.68 -3.18
CA SER A 99 -16.94 -20.25 -3.44
C SER A 99 -17.06 -19.99 -4.92
N GLU A 100 -18.15 -19.31 -5.30
CA GLU A 100 -18.42 -18.80 -6.65
C GLU A 100 -17.38 -17.77 -7.11
N ALA A 101 -16.63 -17.17 -6.17
CA ALA A 101 -15.54 -16.26 -6.50
C ALA A 101 -14.47 -16.95 -7.37
N THR A 102 -13.97 -16.20 -8.34
CA THR A 102 -12.86 -16.59 -9.22
C THR A 102 -11.58 -16.82 -8.42
N GLU A 103 -10.62 -17.51 -9.04
CA GLU A 103 -9.28 -17.71 -8.44
C GLU A 103 -8.57 -16.37 -8.16
N GLU A 104 -8.74 -15.38 -9.05
CA GLU A 104 -8.15 -14.06 -8.88
C GLU A 104 -8.73 -13.34 -7.65
N GLU A 105 -10.05 -13.40 -7.46
CA GLU A 105 -10.74 -12.80 -6.30
C GLU A 105 -10.32 -13.41 -4.95
N LYS A 106 -9.85 -14.66 -4.96
CA LYS A 106 -9.35 -15.39 -3.78
C LYS A 106 -7.84 -15.23 -3.56
N THR A 107 -7.17 -14.42 -4.38
CA THR A 107 -5.72 -14.30 -4.38
C THR A 107 -5.26 -12.95 -3.81
N PHE A 108 -4.25 -13.01 -2.95
CA PHE A 108 -3.46 -11.85 -2.53
C PHE A 108 -2.16 -11.81 -3.33
N TYR A 109 -1.79 -10.65 -3.83
CA TYR A 109 -0.64 -10.43 -4.70
C TYR A 109 0.34 -9.48 -4.04
N PHE A 110 1.50 -10.00 -3.63
CA PHE A 110 2.61 -9.22 -3.08
C PHE A 110 3.60 -8.96 -4.19
N HIS A 111 3.57 -7.77 -4.79
CA HIS A 111 4.39 -7.42 -5.93
C HIS A 111 5.81 -7.04 -5.50
N ASN A 112 6.80 -7.31 -6.35
CA ASN A 112 8.21 -6.97 -6.08
C ASN A 112 8.46 -5.46 -5.91
N ASP A 113 7.58 -4.61 -6.43
CA ASP A 113 7.64 -3.15 -6.24
C ASP A 113 7.08 -2.68 -4.88
N GLY A 114 6.71 -3.62 -4.01
CA GLY A 114 6.13 -3.37 -2.69
C GLY A 114 4.67 -2.95 -2.71
N SER A 115 3.95 -3.16 -3.81
CA SER A 115 2.49 -2.98 -3.85
C SER A 115 1.75 -4.27 -3.47
N LEU A 116 0.54 -4.12 -2.94
CA LEU A 116 -0.33 -5.23 -2.53
C LEU A 116 -1.65 -5.19 -3.30
N GLY A 117 -1.99 -6.28 -3.97
CA GLY A 117 -3.29 -6.49 -4.59
C GLY A 117 -4.12 -7.50 -3.81
N ILE A 118 -5.41 -7.22 -3.60
CA ILE A 118 -6.34 -8.12 -2.92
C ILE A 118 -7.50 -8.41 -3.87
N GLY A 119 -7.59 -9.64 -4.36
CA GLY A 119 -8.61 -10.04 -5.32
C GLY A 119 -8.37 -9.57 -6.76
N ASN A 120 -7.22 -8.94 -7.03
CA ASN A 120 -6.69 -8.59 -8.34
C ASN A 120 -5.21 -8.21 -8.25
N LYS A 121 -4.46 -8.28 -9.35
CA LYS A 121 -3.16 -7.58 -9.44
C LYS A 121 -3.38 -6.08 -9.35
N THR A 122 -2.46 -5.38 -8.68
CA THR A 122 -2.48 -3.91 -8.59
C THR A 122 -2.38 -3.31 -9.98
N LYS A 123 -3.35 -2.48 -10.34
CA LYS A 123 -3.27 -1.67 -11.56
C LYS A 123 -2.56 -0.36 -11.23
N ASN A 124 -1.84 0.21 -12.20
CA ASN A 124 -1.14 1.50 -12.05
C ASN A 124 -0.08 1.48 -10.93
N SER A 125 0.32 2.67 -10.47
CA SER A 125 1.31 2.90 -9.42
C SER A 125 0.71 2.92 -8.00
N PHE A 126 -0.43 2.24 -7.78
CA PHE A 126 -1.02 2.15 -6.44
C PHE A 126 -0.24 1.21 -5.53
N LYS A 127 -0.12 1.57 -4.24
CA LYS A 127 0.50 0.70 -3.24
C LYS A 127 -0.45 -0.34 -2.66
N LEU A 128 -1.76 -0.08 -2.68
CA LEU A 128 -2.80 -1.02 -2.26
C LEU A 128 -3.96 -0.94 -3.26
N ASP A 129 -4.35 -2.08 -3.82
CA ASP A 129 -5.48 -2.23 -4.74
C ASP A 129 -6.37 -3.37 -4.22
N VAL A 130 -7.68 -3.13 -4.11
CA VAL A 130 -8.63 -4.06 -3.48
C VAL A 130 -9.84 -4.21 -4.39
N ASN A 131 -10.02 -5.41 -4.93
CA ASN A 131 -11.24 -5.82 -5.61
C ASN A 131 -12.32 -6.19 -4.59
N GLY A 132 -13.12 -5.20 -4.18
CA GLY A 132 -14.23 -5.38 -3.25
C GLY A 132 -14.38 -4.24 -2.25
N PHE A 133 -15.18 -4.47 -1.21
CA PHE A 133 -15.39 -3.47 -0.15
C PHE A 133 -14.31 -3.54 0.93
N THR A 134 -13.82 -2.38 1.36
CA THR A 134 -12.92 -2.24 2.50
C THR A 134 -13.66 -1.63 3.70
N ALA A 135 -13.71 -2.34 4.82
CA ALA A 135 -14.17 -1.80 6.10
C ALA A 135 -12.99 -1.17 6.86
N SER A 136 -13.17 0.02 7.44
CA SER A 136 -12.13 0.69 8.23
C SER A 136 -12.72 1.46 9.42
N LYS A 137 -12.00 1.50 10.55
CA LYS A 137 -12.38 2.33 11.71
C LYS A 137 -12.11 3.83 11.48
N GLY A 138 -11.19 4.15 10.58
CA GLY A 138 -10.82 5.52 10.26
C GLY A 138 -9.74 5.58 9.18
N ARG A 139 -9.54 6.78 8.65
CA ARG A 139 -8.52 7.11 7.65
C ARG A 139 -7.83 8.41 8.07
N THR A 140 -6.51 8.47 7.90
CA THR A 140 -5.74 9.70 8.08
C THR A 140 -4.90 9.98 6.85
N GLY A 141 -4.87 11.24 6.43
CA GLY A 141 -4.00 11.70 5.36
C GLY A 141 -2.57 11.90 5.85
N THR A 142 -1.61 11.58 5.00
CA THR A 142 -0.17 11.66 5.29
C THR A 142 0.58 12.65 4.38
N TYR A 143 -0.15 13.45 3.60
CA TYR A 143 0.45 14.34 2.60
C TYR A 143 1.29 15.47 3.21
N SER A 144 0.83 16.06 4.32
CA SER A 144 1.54 17.19 4.94
C SER A 144 2.65 16.71 5.87
N THR A 145 3.82 17.31 5.76
CA THR A 145 4.96 17.08 6.67
C THR A 145 4.74 17.76 8.03
N LYS A 146 4.10 18.93 8.04
CA LYS A 146 3.65 19.62 9.26
C LYS A 146 2.25 19.12 9.64
N LYS A 147 2.03 18.88 10.93
CA LYS A 147 0.74 18.40 11.47
C LYS A 147 -0.02 19.47 12.27
N GLU A 148 0.63 20.59 12.52
CA GLU A 148 0.06 21.69 13.30
C GLU A 148 0.59 23.05 12.84
N ILE A 149 -0.25 24.08 13.04
CA ILE A 149 0.07 25.50 12.82
C ILE A 149 -0.55 26.34 13.95
N PRO A 150 -0.05 27.55 14.23
CA PRO A 150 -0.65 28.43 15.23
C PRO A 150 -2.11 28.80 14.92
N ALA A 151 -2.98 28.77 15.94
CA ALA A 151 -4.36 29.22 15.86
C ALA A 151 -4.50 30.72 16.22
N ASN A 152 -3.67 31.55 15.58
CA ASN A 152 -3.46 32.96 15.93
C ASN A 152 -4.30 33.97 15.12
N GLY A 153 -5.08 33.52 14.13
CA GLY A 153 -5.84 34.40 13.24
C GLY A 153 -5.17 34.67 11.88
N GLU A 154 -3.92 34.25 11.73
CA GLU A 154 -3.10 34.50 10.54
C GLU A 154 -3.14 33.30 9.59
N TRP A 155 -2.87 33.57 8.32
CA TRP A 155 -2.80 32.53 7.29
C TRP A 155 -1.45 31.82 7.32
N HIS A 156 -1.47 30.49 7.40
CA HIS A 156 -0.29 29.64 7.35
C HIS A 156 -0.37 28.67 6.19
N ASP A 157 0.77 28.38 5.57
CA ASP A 157 0.89 27.39 4.51
C ASP A 157 0.79 25.98 5.10
N ILE A 158 -0.11 25.15 4.55
CA ILE A 158 -0.32 23.77 4.99
C ILE A 158 0.10 22.73 3.94
N THR A 159 0.45 23.19 2.74
CA THR A 159 1.05 22.42 1.66
C THR A 159 2.37 23.07 1.24
N PRO A 160 3.31 22.32 0.61
CA PRO A 160 4.39 22.93 -0.14
C PRO A 160 3.85 23.74 -1.33
N GLU A 161 4.76 24.30 -2.13
CA GLU A 161 4.41 24.90 -3.41
C GLU A 161 3.89 23.82 -4.37
N LEU A 162 2.81 24.17 -5.06
CA LEU A 162 2.06 23.30 -5.95
C LEU A 162 2.00 23.91 -7.35
N ASP A 163 1.88 23.02 -8.32
CA ASP A 163 1.56 23.31 -9.71
C ASP A 163 0.55 22.25 -10.21
N ASN A 164 0.01 22.46 -11.40
CA ASN A 164 -1.02 21.61 -12.02
C ASN A 164 -2.29 21.45 -11.18
N CYS A 165 -3.16 20.49 -11.54
CA CYS A 165 -4.42 20.28 -10.87
C CYS A 165 -4.21 19.57 -9.52
N GLN A 166 -4.89 20.05 -8.50
CA GLN A 166 -4.77 19.53 -7.14
C GLN A 166 -6.14 19.31 -6.53
N ALA A 167 -6.30 18.18 -5.85
CA ALA A 167 -7.47 17.87 -5.05
C ALA A 167 -7.05 17.32 -3.68
N PHE A 168 -7.55 17.93 -2.62
CA PHE A 168 -7.25 17.54 -1.25
C PHE A 168 -8.51 17.38 -0.39
N GLU A 169 -8.46 16.41 0.51
CA GLU A 169 -9.35 16.32 1.68
C GLU A 169 -8.58 16.78 2.92
N ILE A 170 -9.18 17.67 3.69
CA ILE A 170 -8.58 18.25 4.88
C ILE A 170 -9.51 18.02 6.07
N VAL A 171 -8.98 17.44 7.14
CA VAL A 171 -9.62 17.44 8.46
C VAL A 171 -8.75 18.26 9.39
N ALA A 172 -9.33 19.25 10.06
CA ALA A 172 -8.61 20.12 10.98
C ALA A 172 -9.40 20.42 12.24
N ARG A 173 -8.71 20.56 13.36
CA ARG A 173 -9.28 20.91 14.66
C ARG A 173 -8.41 21.93 15.37
N ALA A 174 -9.04 22.91 15.98
CA ALA A 174 -8.40 23.84 16.90
C ALA A 174 -9.17 23.92 18.22
N GLY A 175 -8.46 24.24 19.29
CA GLY A 175 -9.03 24.54 20.60
C GLY A 175 -8.18 24.05 21.76
N ILE A 176 -8.17 24.82 22.84
CA ILE A 176 -7.45 24.50 24.09
C ILE A 176 -8.47 24.12 25.15
N LYS A 177 -8.11 23.17 26.03
CA LYS A 177 -8.92 22.84 27.21
C LYS A 177 -9.24 24.12 28.01
N HIS A 178 -10.48 24.23 28.48
CA HIS A 178 -10.97 25.35 29.28
C HIS A 178 -10.98 26.74 28.59
N SER A 179 -10.61 26.87 27.31
CA SER A 179 -10.66 28.17 26.62
C SER A 179 -12.05 28.57 26.14
N GLY A 180 -13.00 27.63 26.12
CA GLY A 180 -14.32 27.83 25.53
C GLY A 180 -14.29 28.08 24.01
N LYS A 181 -13.16 27.81 23.35
CA LYS A 181 -13.01 27.97 21.91
C LYS A 181 -12.57 26.64 21.28
N PHE A 182 -13.48 26.02 20.54
CA PHE A 182 -13.21 24.81 19.75
C PHE A 182 -13.79 24.96 18.36
N SER A 183 -13.07 24.44 17.36
CA SER A 183 -13.58 24.31 15.99
C SER A 183 -13.03 23.05 15.36
N ILE A 184 -13.86 22.41 14.55
CA ILE A 184 -13.48 21.32 13.66
C ILE A 184 -13.96 21.65 12.24
N LEU A 185 -13.15 21.29 11.26
CA LEU A 185 -13.34 21.54 9.84
C LEU A 185 -13.10 20.23 9.09
N HIS A 186 -14.03 19.89 8.21
CA HIS A 186 -13.82 18.98 7.09
C HIS A 186 -13.94 19.79 5.80
N ALA A 187 -12.99 19.64 4.89
CA ALA A 187 -12.99 20.38 3.64
C ALA A 187 -12.48 19.55 2.46
N THR A 188 -13.04 19.84 1.29
CA THR A 188 -12.51 19.40 0.00
C THR A 188 -12.06 20.63 -0.76
N ALA A 189 -10.77 20.68 -1.10
CA ALA A 189 -10.15 21.79 -1.80
C ALA A 189 -9.74 21.33 -3.20
N LEU A 190 -10.29 21.99 -4.23
CA LEU A 190 -10.01 21.73 -5.64
C LEU A 190 -9.41 22.98 -6.27
N SER A 191 -8.36 22.78 -7.07
CA SER A 191 -7.70 23.84 -7.86
C SER A 191 -7.19 23.24 -9.17
N THR A 192 -7.31 23.98 -10.26
CA THR A 192 -6.67 23.62 -11.53
C THR A 192 -5.27 24.24 -11.65
N PHE A 193 -5.12 25.47 -11.18
CA PHE A 193 -3.87 26.25 -11.09
C PHE A 193 -4.06 27.38 -10.07
N GLY A 194 -2.99 28.07 -9.68
CA GLY A 194 -3.13 29.30 -8.89
C GLY A 194 -3.85 30.40 -9.69
N LYS A 195 -4.48 31.35 -8.98
CA LYS A 195 -5.32 32.42 -9.58
C LYS A 195 -6.42 31.92 -10.53
N SER A 196 -6.80 30.64 -10.44
CA SER A 196 -7.92 30.05 -11.19
C SER A 196 -9.25 30.18 -10.44
N GLN A 197 -10.33 29.71 -11.06
CA GLN A 197 -11.67 29.57 -10.44
C GLN A 197 -11.74 28.36 -9.49
N SER A 198 -10.79 28.28 -8.57
CA SER A 198 -10.70 27.21 -7.58
C SER A 198 -11.87 27.21 -6.60
N LYS A 199 -12.24 26.04 -6.07
CA LYS A 199 -13.36 25.88 -5.13
C LYS A 199 -12.92 25.12 -3.87
N ILE A 200 -13.37 25.62 -2.71
CA ILE A 200 -13.17 24.94 -1.43
C ILE A 200 -14.54 24.79 -0.76
N ARG A 201 -15.02 23.54 -0.66
CA ARG A 201 -16.23 23.20 0.09
C ARG A 201 -15.82 22.91 1.54
N LYS A 202 -16.49 23.54 2.50
CA LYS A 202 -16.13 23.50 3.93
C LYS A 202 -17.35 23.15 4.77
N THR A 203 -17.27 22.07 5.54
CA THR A 203 -18.22 21.69 6.60
C THR A 203 -17.57 21.95 7.95
N ARG A 204 -18.22 22.72 8.82
CA ARG A 204 -17.60 23.22 10.06
C ARG A 204 -18.54 23.05 11.24
N ALA A 205 -17.99 22.61 12.37
CA ALA A 205 -18.63 22.69 13.67
C ALA A 205 -17.72 23.47 14.63
N TYR A 206 -18.31 24.26 15.52
CA TYR A 206 -17.57 25.07 16.48
C TYR A 206 -18.39 25.23 17.75
N TYR A 207 -17.70 25.49 18.87
CA TYR A 207 -18.30 25.69 20.17
C TYR A 207 -18.46 27.20 20.46
N GLY A 208 -19.59 27.56 21.09
CA GLY A 208 -19.95 28.92 21.50
C GLY A 208 -21.31 29.39 20.97
N SER A 209 -21.68 30.62 21.30
CA SER A 209 -22.95 31.24 20.90
C SER A 209 -22.91 31.73 19.44
N PHE A 210 -24.01 32.32 18.93
CA PHE A 210 -24.06 32.91 17.58
C PHE A 210 -22.94 33.93 17.31
N TRP A 211 -22.50 34.69 18.34
CA TRP A 211 -21.36 35.60 18.24
C TRP A 211 -20.00 34.89 18.13
N SER A 212 -19.91 33.57 18.36
CA SER A 212 -18.66 32.79 18.28
C SER A 212 -18.34 32.29 16.88
N VAL A 213 -18.98 32.83 15.84
CA VAL A 213 -18.66 32.56 14.42
C VAL A 213 -17.20 32.84 14.05
N TRP A 214 -16.49 33.66 14.83
CA TRP A 214 -15.06 33.96 14.69
C TRP A 214 -14.17 32.79 15.12
N ASN A 215 -14.70 31.78 15.82
CA ASN A 215 -13.96 30.56 16.16
C ASN A 215 -13.78 29.62 14.95
N LYS A 216 -14.42 29.89 13.81
CA LYS A 216 -14.34 28.99 12.64
C LYS A 216 -12.93 28.95 12.05
N LEU A 217 -12.54 27.77 11.58
CA LEU A 217 -11.40 27.60 10.70
C LEU A 217 -11.75 27.98 9.25
N ASN A 218 -10.73 28.40 8.50
CA ASN A 218 -10.87 28.82 7.12
C ASN A 218 -9.69 28.37 6.26
N LEU A 219 -9.94 28.22 4.97
CA LEU A 219 -9.00 27.78 3.95
C LEU A 219 -9.06 28.71 2.75
N ARG A 220 -7.91 28.91 2.10
CA ARG A 220 -7.82 29.61 0.81
C ARG A 220 -6.68 29.04 -0.04
N TRP A 221 -6.82 29.19 -1.35
CA TRP A 221 -5.70 29.09 -2.28
C TRP A 221 -4.98 30.44 -2.35
N TYR A 222 -3.65 30.42 -2.39
CA TYR A 222 -2.82 31.62 -2.48
C TYR A 222 -1.60 31.37 -3.37
N GLY A 223 -1.20 32.37 -4.16
CA GLY A 223 -0.02 32.30 -5.02
C GLY A 223 -0.25 32.79 -6.46
N THR A 224 0.61 32.35 -7.37
CA THR A 224 0.56 32.59 -8.82
C THR A 224 0.14 31.33 -9.57
N THR A 225 -0.07 31.41 -10.87
CA THR A 225 -0.59 30.31 -11.70
C THR A 225 0.16 28.99 -11.51
N HIS A 226 1.50 29.02 -11.56
CA HIS A 226 2.37 27.84 -11.46
C HIS A 226 3.15 27.76 -10.14
N ASN A 227 2.73 28.53 -9.15
CA ASN A 227 3.30 28.46 -7.80
C ASN A 227 2.22 28.91 -6.82
N TYR A 228 1.46 27.94 -6.32
CA TYR A 228 0.39 28.21 -5.38
C TYR A 228 0.38 27.19 -4.26
N ARG A 229 -0.34 27.53 -3.19
CA ARG A 229 -0.38 26.76 -1.95
C ARG A 229 -1.74 26.83 -1.32
N LEU A 230 -2.09 25.78 -0.58
CA LEU A 230 -3.26 25.80 0.28
C LEU A 230 -2.86 26.40 1.64
N GLN A 231 -3.59 27.41 2.08
CA GLN A 231 -3.40 28.06 3.37
C GLN A 231 -4.58 27.81 4.28
N MET A 232 -4.30 27.75 5.58
CA MET A 232 -5.29 27.61 6.65
C MET A 232 -5.11 28.69 7.71
N ARG A 233 -6.21 29.08 8.34
CA ARG A 233 -6.21 29.90 9.55
C ARG A 233 -7.38 29.62 10.47
N SER A 234 -7.26 30.06 11.71
CA SER A 234 -8.41 30.41 12.53
C SER A 234 -8.93 31.81 12.15
N ASN A 235 -10.23 32.07 12.28
CA ASN A 235 -10.77 33.41 12.05
C ASN A 235 -10.49 34.37 13.22
N SER A 236 -10.15 33.86 14.40
CA SER A 236 -9.74 34.62 15.58
C SER A 236 -8.53 34.00 16.25
N ASN A 237 -7.87 34.75 17.12
CA ASN A 237 -6.84 34.20 18.00
C ASN A 237 -7.50 33.34 19.10
N PHE A 238 -7.09 32.08 19.18
CA PHE A 238 -7.59 31.11 20.16
C PHE A 238 -6.91 31.21 21.54
N GLY A 239 -5.88 32.06 21.67
CA GLY A 239 -5.11 32.25 22.90
C GLY A 239 -3.67 31.75 22.77
N SER A 240 -2.86 32.07 23.78
CA SER A 240 -1.45 31.64 23.82
C SER A 240 -1.34 30.11 23.79
N GLY A 241 -0.44 29.60 22.95
CA GLY A 241 -0.21 28.15 22.78
C GLY A 241 -1.30 27.40 22.00
N ALA A 242 -2.30 28.09 21.43
CA ALA A 242 -3.36 27.43 20.67
C ALA A 242 -2.84 27.00 19.30
N MET A 243 -3.03 25.71 18.97
CA MET A 243 -2.66 25.15 17.67
C MET A 243 -3.90 24.67 16.90
N ILE A 244 -3.78 24.68 15.57
CA ILE A 244 -4.66 23.99 14.64
C ILE A 244 -3.95 22.71 14.22
N TYR A 245 -4.50 21.56 14.60
CA TYR A 245 -4.05 20.25 14.17
C TYR A 245 -4.78 19.84 12.91
N TYR A 246 -4.08 19.29 11.92
CA TYR A 246 -4.71 18.93 10.67
C TYR A 246 -4.08 17.72 9.99
N THR A 247 -4.86 17.06 9.15
CA THR A 247 -4.42 15.99 8.25
C THR A 247 -4.87 16.32 6.83
N ILE A 248 -4.07 15.92 5.85
CA ILE A 248 -4.33 16.16 4.43
C ILE A 248 -4.21 14.85 3.65
N CYS A 249 -5.28 14.44 2.98
CA CYS A 249 -5.25 13.38 1.98
C CYS A 249 -5.15 14.00 0.59
N LYS A 250 -4.24 13.51 -0.25
CA LYS A 250 -4.24 13.81 -1.69
C LYS A 250 -5.30 12.93 -2.36
N LEU A 251 -6.23 13.54 -3.08
CA LEU A 251 -7.31 12.86 -3.79
C LEU A 251 -7.03 12.74 -5.29
N TRP A 252 -6.12 13.56 -5.82
CA TRP A 252 -5.77 13.59 -7.24
C TRP A 252 -4.29 13.88 -7.42
N ASP A 253 -3.66 13.21 -8.39
CA ASP A 253 -2.27 13.40 -8.78
C ASP A 253 -2.15 13.30 -10.31
N ASP A 254 -1.86 14.41 -10.98
CA ASP A 254 -1.75 14.43 -12.45
C ASP A 254 -0.66 13.47 -12.95
N GLU A 255 0.48 13.38 -12.25
CA GLU A 255 1.58 12.47 -12.61
C GLU A 255 1.16 10.99 -12.58
N LEU A 256 0.11 10.65 -11.82
CA LEU A 256 -0.37 9.28 -11.66
C LEU A 256 -1.54 8.95 -12.58
N PHE A 257 -2.43 9.92 -12.84
CA PHE A 257 -3.73 9.65 -13.45
C PHE A 257 -3.90 10.13 -14.89
N VAL A 258 -3.02 11.01 -15.38
CA VAL A 258 -3.14 11.54 -16.75
C VAL A 258 -1.85 11.33 -17.55
N PRO A 259 -1.95 11.27 -18.89
CA PRO A 259 -0.76 11.19 -19.73
C PRO A 259 0.10 12.46 -19.63
N THR A 260 1.37 12.35 -20.01
CA THR A 260 2.39 13.41 -19.87
C THR A 260 2.09 14.69 -20.64
N ASN A 261 1.23 14.64 -21.66
CA ASN A 261 0.79 15.82 -22.40
C ASN A 261 -0.32 16.63 -21.70
N CYS A 262 -0.84 16.16 -20.57
CA CYS A 262 -1.94 16.81 -19.83
C CYS A 262 -1.48 17.65 -18.63
N TYR A 263 -0.18 17.68 -18.30
CA TYR A 263 0.33 18.43 -17.15
C TYR A 263 1.73 18.99 -17.41
N TYR A 264 2.12 20.00 -16.63
CA TYR A 264 3.46 20.57 -16.66
C TYR A 264 4.40 19.74 -15.76
N PRO A 265 5.47 19.15 -16.30
CA PRO A 265 6.42 18.41 -15.47
C PRO A 265 7.06 19.36 -14.47
N LYS A 266 7.29 18.87 -13.24
CA LYS A 266 8.02 19.64 -12.22
C LYS A 266 9.35 20.07 -12.82
N LYS A 267 9.68 21.35 -12.72
CA LYS A 267 11.03 21.84 -13.04
C LYS A 267 12.00 21.08 -12.15
N GLN A 268 12.81 20.20 -12.73
CA GLN A 268 13.96 19.66 -12.04
C GLN A 268 14.89 20.85 -11.78
N ASP A 269 15.21 21.11 -10.51
CA ASP A 269 16.25 22.06 -10.17
C ASP A 269 17.57 21.57 -10.79
N GLY A 270 17.96 22.21 -11.90
CA GLY A 270 19.28 22.04 -12.51
C GLY A 270 19.38 21.01 -13.63
N PHE A 271 18.74 21.25 -14.78
CA PHE A 271 19.32 20.88 -16.07
C PHE A 271 19.34 22.11 -16.98
N ILE A 272 20.52 22.70 -17.17
CA ILE A 272 20.74 23.76 -18.14
C ILE A 272 20.66 23.11 -19.52
N ASP A 273 19.60 23.40 -20.27
CA ASP A 273 19.52 23.07 -21.69
C ASP A 273 20.60 23.85 -22.46
N LYS A 274 21.75 23.21 -22.68
CA LYS A 274 22.74 23.63 -23.68
C LYS A 274 22.22 23.32 -25.09
N GLN A 275 21.14 23.97 -25.53
CA GLN A 275 20.71 23.87 -26.94
C GLN A 275 20.31 25.21 -27.58
N ASN A 276 20.87 26.33 -27.13
CA ASN A 276 20.75 27.61 -27.85
C ASN A 276 22.07 28.37 -27.95
N GLN A 277 23.10 27.76 -28.54
CA GLN A 277 24.30 28.50 -28.97
C GLN A 277 24.70 28.33 -30.44
N ASN A 278 24.04 27.48 -31.24
CA ASN A 278 24.34 27.35 -32.67
C ASN A 278 23.25 27.94 -33.56
N LYS A 279 23.05 29.26 -33.49
CA LYS A 279 22.47 30.06 -34.59
C LYS A 279 23.06 31.47 -34.60
N ARG A 280 24.37 31.56 -34.86
CA ARG A 280 25.01 32.75 -35.46
C ARG A 280 26.22 32.30 -36.27
N THR A 281 25.96 31.96 -37.52
CA THR A 281 26.84 32.11 -38.69
C THR A 281 25.93 32.51 -39.83
#